data_AF-A0A957SDX1-F1
#
_entry.id   AF-A0A957SDX1-F1
#
_cell.length_a   1.000
_cell.length_b   1.000
_cell.length_c   1.000
_cell.angle_alpha   90.00
_cell.angle_beta   90.00
_cell.angle_gamma   90.00
#
_symmetry.space_group_name_H-M   'P 1'
#
loop_
_entity.id
_entity.type
_entity.pdbx_description
1 polymer ?
#
loop_
_entity_poly.entity_id
_entity_poly.type
_entity_poly.pdbx_seq_one_letter_code
_entity_poly.pdbx_strand_id
1 'polypeptide(L)'
;CGTAVSGFGIPVGAKNAEAAKDYINWIMEPGQNADWVLRPGGGFPVLSATQSAEQFQSPFYLEAAEVIAQSACSPWYGSLERLAEAKKLGMAAIYKVIKEDPTADIAAELQAAQDEYNAGN
;
A
#
# COMPACT_ATOMS: atom_id res chain seq x y z
N CYS A 1 -0.59 5.16 -4.91
CA CYS A 1 -0.21 3.74 -4.69
C CYS A 1 -1.46 2.97 -4.34
N GLY A 2 -2.06 2.28 -5.31
CA GLY A 2 -3.26 1.47 -5.10
C GLY A 2 -2.95 0.08 -4.51
N THR A 3 -1.72 -0.16 -4.07
CA THR A 3 -1.31 -1.39 -3.43
C THR A 3 -1.67 -1.33 -1.95
N ALA A 4 -2.80 -1.94 -1.59
CA ALA A 4 -3.07 -2.26 -0.20
C ALA A 4 -2.04 -3.31 0.24
N VAL A 5 -1.11 -2.94 1.13
CA VAL A 5 -0.17 -3.90 1.73
C VAL A 5 -0.86 -4.53 2.92
N SER A 6 -1.19 -5.82 2.79
CA SER A 6 -1.71 -6.62 3.90
C SER A 6 -0.55 -7.34 4.58
N GLY A 7 -0.48 -7.25 5.90
CA GLY A 7 0.58 -7.88 6.69
C GLY A 7 0.03 -8.51 7.97
N PHE A 8 0.79 -9.45 8.52
CA PHE A 8 0.52 -10.04 9.83
C PHE A 8 1.33 -9.32 10.90
N GLY A 9 0.68 -8.92 11.99
CA GLY A 9 1.32 -8.28 13.14
C GLY A 9 0.91 -8.95 14.44
N ILE A 10 1.87 -9.11 15.36
CA ILE A 10 1.59 -9.58 16.72
C ILE A 10 1.43 -8.34 17.61
N PRO A 11 0.24 -8.10 18.18
CA PRO A 11 0.03 -6.92 19.02
C PRO A 11 0.80 -7.03 20.34
N VAL A 12 1.19 -5.87 20.88
CA VAL A 12 1.79 -5.81 22.22
C VAL A 12 0.80 -6.36 23.25
N GLY A 13 1.28 -7.23 24.14
CA GLY A 13 0.45 -7.89 25.14
C GLY A 13 -0.34 -9.11 24.64
N ALA A 14 -0.03 -9.62 23.44
CA ALA A 14 -0.61 -10.87 22.96
C ALA A 14 -0.38 -12.01 23.96
N LYS A 15 -1.48 -12.64 24.42
CA LYS A 15 -1.45 -13.74 25.40
C LYS A 15 -0.68 -14.97 24.90
N ASN A 16 -0.67 -15.20 23.58
CA ASN A 16 -0.06 -16.35 22.93
C ASN A 16 0.88 -15.91 21.80
N ALA A 17 1.89 -15.10 22.11
CA ALA A 17 2.81 -14.56 21.12
C ALA A 17 3.55 -15.64 20.31
N GLU A 18 3.97 -16.73 20.95
CA GLU A 18 4.67 -17.84 20.26
C GLU A 18 3.76 -18.54 19.24
N ALA A 19 2.52 -18.86 19.60
CA ALA A 19 1.58 -19.47 18.65
C ALA A 19 1.26 -18.54 17.47
N ALA A 20 1.18 -17.22 17.71
CA ALA A 20 1.01 -16.25 16.63
C ALA A 20 2.23 -16.21 15.70
N LYS A 21 3.44 -16.31 16.25
CA LYS A 21 4.68 -16.41 15.49
C LYS A 21 4.75 -17.71 14.69
N ASP A 22 4.35 -18.83 15.26
CA ASP A 22 4.30 -20.11 14.56
C ASP A 22 3.36 -20.06 13.35
N TYR A 23 2.18 -19.46 13.52
CA TYR A 23 1.25 -19.23 12.40
C TYR A 23 1.86 -18.35 11.30
N ILE A 24 2.54 -17.25 11.68
CA ILE A 24 3.21 -16.38 10.71
C ILE A 24 4.34 -17.12 10.00
N ASN A 25 5.11 -17.95 10.70
CA ASN A 25 6.15 -18.74 10.04
C ASN A 25 5.55 -19.73 9.04
N TRP A 26 4.49 -20.43 9.45
CA TRP A 26 3.77 -21.37 8.59
C TRP A 26 3.21 -20.71 7.33
N ILE A 27 2.57 -19.52 7.43
CA ILE A 27 2.02 -18.83 6.25
C ILE A 27 3.12 -18.30 5.31
N MET A 28 4.37 -18.20 5.77
CA MET A 28 5.51 -17.76 4.97
C MET A 28 6.22 -18.92 4.27
N GLU A 29 5.83 -20.18 4.52
CA GLU A 29 6.32 -21.32 3.75
C GLU A 29 5.90 -21.22 2.28
N PRO A 30 6.74 -21.65 1.30
CA PRO A 30 6.51 -21.38 -0.12
C PRO A 30 5.11 -21.77 -0.63
N GLY A 31 4.60 -22.94 -0.25
CA GLY A 31 3.28 -23.41 -0.66
C GLY A 31 2.13 -22.67 0.01
N GLN A 32 2.26 -22.37 1.30
CA GLN A 32 1.23 -21.66 2.07
C GLN A 32 1.14 -20.19 1.65
N ASN A 33 2.30 -19.57 1.43
CA ASN A 33 2.38 -18.18 1.01
C ASN A 33 1.74 -17.99 -0.37
N ALA A 34 2.03 -18.89 -1.32
CA ALA A 34 1.41 -18.88 -2.64
C ALA A 34 -0.12 -19.03 -2.56
N ASP A 35 -0.63 -20.02 -1.81
CA ASP A 35 -2.09 -20.22 -1.66
C ASP A 35 -2.76 -19.01 -0.99
N TRP A 36 -2.12 -18.44 0.05
CA TRP A 36 -2.62 -17.27 0.73
C TRP A 36 -2.71 -16.06 -0.21
N VAL A 37 -1.67 -15.78 -1.00
CA VAL A 37 -1.65 -14.63 -1.91
C VAL A 37 -2.70 -14.77 -3.02
N LEU A 38 -2.87 -15.97 -3.59
CA LEU A 38 -3.83 -16.23 -4.66
C LEU A 38 -5.28 -16.20 -4.20
N ARG A 39 -5.54 -16.44 -2.91
CA ARG A 39 -6.90 -16.57 -2.36
C ARG A 39 -7.23 -15.43 -1.39
N PRO A 40 -7.06 -15.56 -0.06
CA PRO A 40 -7.48 -14.53 0.88
C PRO A 40 -6.70 -13.22 0.75
N GLY A 41 -5.44 -13.27 0.30
CA GLY A 41 -4.58 -12.10 0.12
C GLY A 41 -4.93 -11.27 -1.11
N GLY A 42 -5.42 -11.91 -2.18
CA GLY A 42 -5.95 -11.26 -3.38
C GLY A 42 -5.01 -10.24 -4.02
N GLY A 43 -3.73 -10.58 -4.18
CA GLY A 43 -2.71 -9.60 -4.58
C GLY A 43 -1.46 -10.18 -5.21
N PHE A 44 -0.37 -9.42 -5.13
CA PHE A 44 0.95 -9.80 -5.62
C PHE A 44 1.88 -10.15 -4.43
N PRO A 45 2.66 -11.25 -4.49
CA PRO A 45 3.49 -11.67 -3.37
C PRO A 45 4.65 -10.69 -3.16
N VAL A 46 4.88 -10.26 -1.92
CA VAL A 46 6.07 -9.45 -1.54
C VAL A 46 7.30 -10.34 -1.33
N LEU A 47 7.09 -11.61 -0.95
CA LEU A 47 8.17 -12.59 -0.80
C LEU A 47 8.70 -13.00 -2.18
N SER A 48 9.96 -12.66 -2.49
CA SER A 48 10.56 -12.93 -3.81
C SER A 48 10.57 -14.42 -4.17
N ALA A 49 10.77 -15.31 -3.18
CA ALA A 49 10.70 -16.75 -3.42
C ALA A 49 9.32 -17.20 -3.94
N THR A 50 8.24 -16.59 -3.46
CA THR A 50 6.88 -16.85 -3.93
C THR A 50 6.65 -16.29 -5.33
N GLN A 51 7.25 -15.15 -5.67
CA GLN A 51 7.17 -14.56 -7.02
C GLN A 51 7.72 -15.50 -8.10
N SER A 52 8.68 -16.37 -7.76
CA SER A 52 9.23 -17.37 -8.69
C SER A 52 8.40 -18.65 -8.81
N ALA A 53 7.34 -18.81 -8.03
CA ALA A 53 6.49 -20.00 -8.12
C ALA A 53 5.68 -20.01 -9.43
N GLU A 54 5.38 -21.20 -9.94
CA GLU A 54 4.72 -21.41 -11.24
C GLU A 54 3.40 -20.63 -11.36
N GLN A 55 2.65 -20.55 -10.27
CA GLN A 55 1.37 -19.86 -10.20
C GLN A 55 1.48 -18.35 -10.49
N PHE A 56 2.66 -17.76 -10.30
CA PHE A 56 2.93 -16.34 -10.55
C PHE A 56 3.64 -16.08 -11.88
N GLN A 57 3.77 -17.09 -12.75
CA GLN A 57 4.35 -16.94 -14.09
C GLN A 57 3.31 -16.67 -15.19
N SER A 58 2.03 -16.54 -14.83
CA SER A 58 1.00 -16.14 -15.81
C SER A 58 1.26 -14.70 -16.31
N PRO A 59 0.82 -14.34 -17.54
CA PRO A 59 1.02 -13.00 -18.08
C PRO A 59 0.57 -11.87 -17.14
N PHE A 60 -0.55 -12.05 -16.44
CA PHE A 60 -1.05 -11.06 -15.47
C PHE A 60 -0.02 -10.76 -14.36
N TYR A 61 0.59 -11.80 -13.78
CA TYR A 61 1.54 -11.63 -12.68
C TYR A 61 2.89 -11.12 -13.16
N LEU A 62 3.31 -11.46 -14.38
CA LEU A 62 4.53 -10.90 -14.97
C LEU A 62 4.39 -9.38 -15.19
N GLU A 63 3.27 -8.94 -15.76
CA GLU A 63 2.96 -7.51 -15.94
C GLU A 63 2.83 -6.80 -14.59
N ALA A 64 2.18 -7.43 -13.60
CA ALA A 64 2.10 -6.88 -12.25
C ALA A 64 3.48 -6.69 -11.61
N ALA A 65 4.40 -7.65 -11.81
CA ALA A 65 5.78 -7.55 -11.34
C ALA A 65 6.52 -6.37 -11.97
N GLU A 66 6.36 -6.18 -13.29
CA GLU A 66 6.96 -5.06 -14.02
C GLU A 66 6.44 -3.70 -13.51
N VAL A 67 5.12 -3.56 -13.38
CA VAL A 67 4.51 -2.31 -12.88
C VAL A 67 4.93 -2.00 -11.44
N ILE A 68 5.03 -3.02 -10.59
CA ILE A 68 5.52 -2.85 -9.22
C ILE A 68 6.99 -2.42 -9.21
N ALA A 69 7.83 -3.03 -10.05
CA ALA A 69 9.26 -2.70 -10.13
C ALA A 69 9.51 -1.26 -10.63
N GLN A 70 8.62 -0.72 -11.47
CA GLN A 70 8.68 0.67 -11.94
C GLN A 70 7.99 1.66 -10.99
N SER A 71 7.37 1.19 -9.91
CA SER A 71 6.57 2.03 -9.04
C SER A 71 7.43 2.93 -8.17
N ALA A 72 7.22 4.25 -8.22
CA ALA A 72 7.79 5.22 -7.28
C ALA A 72 7.06 5.23 -5.91
N CYS A 73 6.25 4.22 -5.65
CA CYS A 73 5.42 4.15 -4.46
C CYS A 73 6.24 4.00 -3.19
N SER A 74 6.10 4.97 -2.29
CA SER A 74 6.70 4.93 -0.96
C SER A 74 5.61 4.91 0.11
N PRO A 75 5.85 4.28 1.27
CA PRO A 75 4.91 4.33 2.36
C PRO A 75 4.70 5.77 2.87
N TRP A 76 3.47 6.09 3.28
CA TRP A 76 3.14 7.40 3.85
C TRP A 76 3.62 7.55 5.30
N TYR A 77 3.87 6.44 6.00
CA TYR A 77 4.23 6.49 7.41
C TYR A 77 5.59 7.15 7.59
N GLY A 78 5.70 8.02 8.60
CA GLY A 78 6.88 8.83 8.88
C GLY A 78 6.93 10.17 8.13
N SER A 79 6.18 10.35 7.05
CA SER A 79 6.06 11.65 6.35
C SER A 79 4.68 12.32 6.54
N LEU A 80 3.62 11.53 6.76
CA LEU A 80 2.29 12.03 7.09
C LEU A 80 1.84 11.49 8.46
N GLU A 81 1.71 12.37 9.45
CA GLU A 81 1.27 12.02 10.80
C GLU A 81 -0.25 12.20 10.98
N ARG A 82 -0.81 13.24 10.35
CA ARG A 82 -2.26 13.56 10.37
C ARG A 82 -2.99 13.03 9.14
N LEU A 83 -3.10 11.71 9.01
CA LEU A 83 -3.59 11.07 7.77
C LEU A 83 -4.99 11.46 7.32
N ALA A 84 -5.93 11.55 8.26
CA ALA A 84 -7.31 11.91 7.94
C ALA A 84 -7.40 13.31 7.31
N GLU A 85 -6.58 14.23 7.82
CA GLU A 85 -6.48 15.59 7.32
C GLU A 85 -5.75 15.64 5.98
N ALA A 86 -4.59 15.00 5.86
CA ALA A 86 -3.84 14.91 4.60
C ALA A 86 -4.72 14.37 3.46
N LYS A 87 -5.49 13.31 3.74
CA LYS A 87 -6.43 12.72 2.77
C LYS A 87 -7.52 13.70 2.37
N LYS A 88 -8.08 14.45 3.33
CA LYS A 88 -9.13 15.43 3.05
C LYS A 88 -8.61 16.59 2.20
N LEU A 89 -7.48 17.19 2.57
CA LEU A 89 -6.87 18.31 1.85
C LEU A 89 -6.47 17.92 0.43
N GLY A 90 -5.73 16.81 0.28
CA GLY A 90 -5.32 16.33 -1.03
C GLY A 90 -6.50 16.02 -1.95
N MET A 91 -7.53 15.34 -1.45
CA MET A 91 -8.71 15.03 -2.26
C MET A 91 -9.57 16.26 -2.57
N ALA A 92 -9.61 17.25 -1.67
CA ALA A 92 -10.29 18.52 -1.95
C ALA A 92 -9.60 19.29 -3.08
N ALA A 93 -8.27 19.38 -3.07
CA ALA A 93 -7.50 20.01 -4.16
C ALA A 93 -7.72 19.29 -5.50
N ILE A 94 -7.67 17.94 -5.50
CA ILE A 94 -7.95 17.13 -6.69
C ILE A 94 -9.39 17.35 -7.18
N TYR A 95 -10.36 17.35 -6.27
CA TYR A 95 -11.76 17.56 -6.63
C TYR A 95 -11.95 18.94 -7.26
N LYS A 96 -11.33 19.98 -6.71
CA LYS A 96 -11.40 21.33 -7.25
C LYS A 96 -10.88 21.40 -8.68
N VAL A 97 -9.64 20.96 -8.93
CA VAL A 97 -9.01 21.05 -10.26
C VAL A 97 -9.66 20.14 -11.31
N ILE A 98 -10.37 19.08 -10.91
CA ILE A 98 -11.03 18.16 -11.85
C ILE A 98 -12.51 18.50 -12.06
N LYS A 99 -13.22 18.96 -11.02
CA LYS A 99 -14.68 19.04 -11.00
C LYS A 99 -15.23 20.45 -10.84
N GLU A 100 -14.58 21.31 -10.06
CA GLU A 100 -15.11 22.65 -9.75
C GLU A 100 -14.56 23.70 -10.71
N ASP A 101 -13.24 23.71 -10.91
CA ASP A 101 -12.55 24.62 -11.82
C ASP A 101 -11.43 23.90 -12.57
N PRO A 102 -11.73 23.34 -13.76
CA PRO A 102 -10.74 22.71 -14.62
C PRO A 102 -9.69 23.66 -15.21
N THR A 103 -9.83 24.98 -15.00
CA THR A 103 -8.87 26.00 -15.45
C THR A 103 -7.92 26.46 -14.35
N ALA A 104 -8.13 26.01 -13.11
CA ALA A 104 -7.26 26.32 -11.99
C ALA A 104 -5.82 25.83 -12.24
N ASP A 105 -4.84 26.58 -11.72
CA ASP A 105 -3.44 26.14 -11.76
C ASP A 105 -3.26 24.95 -10.81
N ILE A 106 -3.08 23.77 -11.42
CA ILE A 106 -2.95 22.50 -10.71
C ILE A 106 -1.79 22.53 -9.71
N ALA A 107 -0.65 23.13 -10.09
CA ALA A 107 0.53 23.16 -9.23
C ALA A 107 0.28 24.07 -8.03
N ALA A 108 -0.35 25.22 -8.24
CA ALA A 108 -0.69 26.15 -7.16
C ALA A 108 -1.69 25.54 -6.16
N GLU A 109 -2.73 24.85 -6.64
CA GLU A 109 -3.74 24.23 -5.77
C GLU A 109 -3.17 23.07 -4.93
N LEU A 110 -2.31 22.24 -5.53
CA LEU A 110 -1.64 21.17 -4.79
C LEU A 110 -0.62 21.72 -3.79
N GLN A 111 0.10 22.79 -4.14
CA GLN A 111 1.02 23.45 -3.22
C GLN A 111 0.29 24.07 -2.03
N ALA A 112 -0.85 24.74 -2.27
CA ALA A 112 -1.66 25.30 -1.20
C ALA A 112 -2.16 24.23 -0.21
N ALA A 113 -2.60 23.07 -0.71
CA ALA A 113 -2.99 21.95 0.15
C ALA A 113 -1.82 21.38 0.97
N GLN A 114 -0.62 21.32 0.39
CA GLN A 114 0.60 20.93 1.09
C GLN A 114 0.98 21.95 2.16
N ASP A 115 0.93 23.24 1.85
CA ASP A 115 1.27 24.32 2.79
C ASP A 115 0.27 24.36 3.96
N GLU A 116 -1.02 24.20 3.68
CA GLU A 116 -2.06 24.10 4.71
C GLU A 116 -1.81 22.91 5.63
N TYR A 117 -1.50 21.75 5.05
CA TYR A 117 -1.11 20.59 5.86
C TYR A 117 0.10 20.94 6.74
N ASN A 118 1.18 21.46 6.17
CA ASN A 118 2.42 21.71 6.90
C ASN A 118 2.31 22.83 7.95
N ALA A 119 1.37 23.77 7.80
CA ALA A 119 1.11 24.84 8.76
C ALA A 119 0.41 24.37 10.05
N GLY A 120 -0.22 23.19 10.03
CA GLY A 120 -0.87 22.59 11.20
C GLY A 120 0.09 21.92 12.21
N ASN A 121 1.38 22.24 12.14
CA ASN A 121 2.44 21.73 13.01
C ASN A 121 2.95 22.80 13.97
#